data_AF-A0A1G7RG17-F1
#
_entry.id   AF-A0A1G7RG17-F1
#
_cell.length_a   1.000
_cell.length_b   1.000
_cell.length_c   1.000
_cell.angle_alpha   90.00
_cell.angle_beta   90.00
_cell.angle_gamma   90.00
#
_symmetry.space_group_name_H-M   'P 1'
#
loop_
_entity.id
_entity.type
_entity.pdbx_description
1 polymer ?
#
loop_
_entity_poly.entity_id
_entity_poly.type
_entity_poly.pdbx_seq_one_letter_code
_entity_poly.pdbx_strand_id
1 'polypeptide(L)' 'MYYNLTAFGNYICNKRKDMGYTQKDIDNLALLSTDTLRKIENGKVLPNQITLEVLSLVLKKI' A
#
# COMPACT_ATOMS: atom_id res chain seq x y z
N MET A 1 16.13 -5.45 -14.35
CA MET A 1 14.65 -5.44 -14.33
C MET A 1 14.23 -4.18 -13.57
N TYR A 2 13.65 -3.18 -14.24
CA TYR A 2 13.21 -1.95 -13.58
C TYR A 2 11.79 -2.18 -13.04
N TYR A 3 11.62 -2.17 -11.72
CA TYR A 3 10.29 -2.25 -11.12
C TYR A 3 9.55 -0.94 -11.37
N ASN A 4 8.34 -1.01 -11.94
CA ASN A 4 7.49 0.17 -12.09
C ASN A 4 6.79 0.50 -10.77
N LEU A 5 7.54 1.14 -9.86
CA LEU A 5 7.04 1.52 -8.53
C LEU A 5 5.90 2.55 -8.61
N THR A 6 5.88 3.38 -9.65
CA THR A 6 4.78 4.34 -9.87
C THR A 6 3.47 3.61 -10.16
N ALA A 7 3.47 2.64 -11.08
CA ALA A 7 2.28 1.85 -11.38
C ALA A 7 1.81 1.04 -10.16
N PHE A 8 2.75 0.44 -9.41
CA PHE A 8 2.42 -0.27 -8.18
C PHE A 8 1.82 0.66 -7.11
N GLY A 9 2.45 1.81 -6.86
CA GLY A 9 1.96 2.80 -5.90
C GLY A 9 0.55 3.31 -6.25
N ASN A 10 0.31 3.58 -7.53
CA ASN A 10 -1.03 3.95 -8.03
C ASN A 10 -2.05 2.85 -7.80
N TYR A 11 -1.69 1.58 -8.05
CA TYR A 11 -2.57 0.44 -7.79
C TYR A 11 -2.96 0.35 -6.32
N ILE A 12 -2.00 0.46 -5.39
CA ILE A 12 -2.27 0.43 -3.94
C ILE A 12 -3.17 1.60 -3.52
N CYS A 13 -2.88 2.81 -4.00
CA CYS A 13 -3.67 4.01 -3.70
C CYS A 13 -5.13 3.87 -4.17
N ASN A 14 -5.32 3.41 -5.40
CA ASN A 14 -6.65 3.18 -5.96
C ASN A 14 -7.39 2.10 -5.19
N LYS A 15 -6.74 0.96 -4.94
CA LYS A 15 -7.33 -0.16 -4.20
C LYS A 15 -7.79 0.25 -2.81
N ARG A 16 -6.96 1.01 -2.09
CA ARG A 16 -7.29 1.56 -0.77
C ARG A 16 -8.52 2.46 -0.84
N LYS A 17 -8.57 3.37 -1.81
CA LYS A 17 -9.72 4.28 -2.02
C LYS A 17 -10.99 3.55 -2.42
N ASP A 18 -10.90 2.52 -3.26
CA ASP A 18 -12.03 1.68 -3.68
C ASP A 18 -12.66 0.94 -2.49
N MET A 19 -11.89 0.69 -1.44
CA MET A 19 -12.36 0.09 -0.18
C MET A 19 -12.80 1.15 0.86
N GLY A 20 -12.75 2.43 0.51
CA GLY A 20 -13.14 3.53 1.40
C GLY A 20 -12.13 3.85 2.51
N TYR A 21 -10.92 3.30 2.45
CA TYR A 21 -9.91 3.49 3.49
C TYR A 21 -9.07 4.76 3.29
N THR A 22 -8.76 5.44 4.39
CA THR A 22 -7.69 6.44 4.47
C THR A 22 -6.34 5.76 4.69
N GLN A 23 -5.24 6.49 4.51
CA GLN A 23 -3.91 5.97 4.88
C GLN A 23 -3.82 5.63 6.38
N LYS A 24 -4.56 6.36 7.23
CA LYS A 24 -4.59 6.13 8.67
C LYS A 24 -5.34 4.84 9.03
N ASP A 25 -6.36 4.47 8.25
CA ASP A 25 -7.04 3.19 8.43
C ASP A 25 -6.11 2.03 8.14
N ILE A 26 -5.31 2.11 7.07
CA ILE A 26 -4.30 1.08 6.78
C ILE A 26 -3.23 1.02 7.86
N ASP A 27 -2.78 2.14 8.41
CA ASP A 27 -1.85 2.16 9.55
C ASP A 27 -2.41 1.38 10.74
N ASN A 28 -3.68 1.60 11.07
CA ASN A 28 -4.35 0.91 12.18
C ASN A 28 -4.60 -0.58 11.89
N LEU A 29 -4.84 -0.97 10.62
CA LEU A 29 -5.17 -2.36 10.23
C LEU A 29 -3.93 -3.22 9.94
N ALA A 30 -2.86 -2.60 9.44
CA ALA A 30 -1.71 -3.28 8.84
C ALA A 30 -0.40 -2.99 9.60
N LEU A 31 -0.44 -2.24 10.71
CA LEU A 31 0.76 -1.79 11.44
C LEU A 31 1.81 -1.12 10.50
N LEU A 32 1.34 -0.56 9.39
CA LEU A 32 2.15 0.07 8.37
C LEU A 32 1.99 1.57 8.49
N SER A 33 3.01 2.25 9.01
CA SER A 33 2.94 3.70 9.22
C SER A 33 2.44 4.44 7.98
N THR A 34 1.63 5.47 8.21
CA THR A 34 1.09 6.34 7.15
C THR A 34 2.19 6.89 6.24
N ASP A 35 3.37 7.22 6.78
CA ASP A 35 4.51 7.69 6.00
C ASP A 35 5.06 6.62 5.04
N THR A 36 5.18 5.38 5.51
CA THR A 36 5.64 4.27 4.67
C THR A 36 4.64 3.98 3.56
N LEU A 37 3.35 3.91 3.89
CA LEU A 37 2.30 3.74 2.89
C LEU A 37 2.29 4.88 1.86
N ARG A 38 2.43 6.13 2.31
CA ARG A 38 2.53 7.29 1.42
C ARG A 38 3.73 7.21 0.48
N LYS A 39 4.89 6.76 0.96
CA LYS A 39 6.07 6.54 0.10
C LYS A 39 5.82 5.45 -0.94
N ILE A 40 5.14 4.37 -0.56
CA ILE A 40 4.74 3.29 -1.47
C ILE A 40 3.79 3.82 -2.54
N GLU A 41 2.72 4.51 -2.13
CA GLU A 41 1.70 5.06 -3.05
C GLU A 41 2.28 6.07 -4.04
N ASN A 42 3.32 6.80 -3.64
CA ASN A 42 4.05 7.73 -4.51
C ASN A 42 5.22 7.08 -5.29
N GLY A 43 5.36 5.76 -5.23
CA GLY A 43 6.42 5.01 -5.93
C GLY A 43 7.85 5.34 -5.47
N LYS A 44 8.02 5.82 -4.23
CA LYS A 44 9.30 6.25 -3.66
C LYS A 44 10.07 5.14 -2.93
N VAL A 45 9.41 4.03 -2.64
CA VAL A 45 10.03 2.90 -1.94
C VAL A 45 9.56 1.58 -2.54
N LEU A 46 10.48 0.62 -2.67
CA LEU A 46 10.14 -0.76 -2.97
C LEU A 46 9.72 -1.44 -1.65
N PRO A 47 8.46 -1.87 -1.50
CA PRO A 47 8.04 -2.60 -0.30
C PRO A 47 8.72 -3.96 -0.23
N ASN A 48 9.09 -4.38 0.99
CA ASN A 48 9.62 -5.71 1.25
C ASN A 48 8.50 -6.76 1.31
N GLN A 49 8.89 -8.04 1.39
CA GLN A 49 7.95 -9.16 1.44
C GLN A 49 6.91 -9.02 2.55
N ILE A 50 7.33 -8.67 3.77
CA ILE A 50 6.43 -8.48 4.92
C ILE A 50 5.39 -7.38 4.63
N THR A 51 5.84 -6.26 4.06
CA THR A 51 4.94 -5.15 3.68
C THR A 51 3.92 -5.57 2.63
N LEU A 52 4.35 -6.37 1.64
CA LEU A 52 3.47 -6.91 0.61
C LEU A 52 2.42 -7.86 1.19
N GLU A 53 2.81 -8.74 2.10
CA GLU A 53 1.91 -9.68 2.78
C GLU A 53 0.84 -8.93 3.58
N VAL A 54 1.26 -7.94 4.36
CA VAL A 54 0.34 -7.18 5.21
C VAL A 54 -0.60 -6.29 4.39
N LEU A 55 -0.10 -5.63 3.34
CA LEU A 55 -0.96 -4.92 2.38
C LEU A 55 -1.95 -5.87 1.68
N SER A 56 -1.52 -7.07 1.32
CA SER A 56 -2.37 -8.09 0.71
C SER A 56 -3.51 -8.49 1.65
N LEU A 57 -3.24 -8.71 2.94
CA LEU A 57 -4.26 -9.07 3.92
C LEU A 57 -5.35 -8.00 4.07
N VAL A 58 -4.96 -6.72 4.09
CA VAL A 58 -5.90 -5.60 4.30
C VAL A 58 -6.63 -5.20 3.01
N LEU A 59 -5.98 -5.32 1.85
CA LEU A 59 -6.50 -4.84 0.57
C LEU A 59 -7.08 -5.95 -0.32
N LYS A 60 -7.17 -7.20 0.17
CA LYS A 60 -7.80 -8.30 -0.56
C LYS A 60 -9.31 -8.09 -0.61
N LYS A 61 -9.89 -8.17 -1.81
CA LYS A 61 -11.34 -8.22 -1.97
C LYS A 61 -11.81 -9.62 -1.55
N ILE A 62 -12.78 -9.68 -0.65
CA ILE A 62 -13.51 -10.92 -0.31
C ILE A 62 -14.38 -11.31 -1.50
#